data_AF-A0A2D9C572-F1
#
_entry.id   AF-A0A2D9C572-F1
#
_cell.length_a   1.000
_cell.length_b   1.000
_cell.length_c   1.000
_cell.angle_alpha   90.00
_cell.angle_beta   90.00
_cell.angle_gamma   90.00
#
_symmetry.space_group_name_H-M   'P 1'
#
loop_
_entity.id
_entity.type
_entity.pdbx_description
1 polymer ?
#
loop_
_entity_poly.entity_id
_entity_poly.type
_entity_poly.pdbx_seq_one_letter_code
_entity_poly.pdbx_strand_id
1 'polypeptide(L)'
;MIDPKKIFKLFDRVNEDTPLIEKAEIASQLSQVRDSPAFKLGMFKKLIFNHLSFNESLINLVRRADEDFDVDDVKNASEYIVYVKAWGFIEDFDLKDAESFDILKKYSSQELLTAFKLAINFFQKLEEYEKCAHLHKIETAMNFFLI
;
A
#
# COMPACT_ATOMS: atom_id res chain seq x y z
N MET A 1 8.54 -13.18 11.18
CA MET A 1 7.66 -13.68 10.10
C MET A 1 6.32 -14.07 10.71
N ILE A 2 5.24 -13.44 10.27
CA ILE A 2 3.90 -13.66 10.83
C ILE A 2 3.31 -14.96 10.24
N ASP A 3 2.81 -15.85 11.09
CA ASP A 3 2.24 -17.14 10.68
C ASP A 3 0.81 -16.94 10.12
N PRO A 4 0.55 -17.24 8.83
CA PRO A 4 -0.77 -17.09 8.24
C PRO A 4 -1.86 -17.88 8.99
N LYS A 5 -1.53 -19.06 9.54
CA LYS A 5 -2.50 -19.87 10.30
C LYS A 5 -2.87 -19.21 11.63
N LYS A 6 -1.97 -18.41 12.22
CA LYS A 6 -2.30 -17.59 13.39
C LYS A 6 -3.21 -16.43 13.00
N ILE A 7 -2.98 -15.79 11.85
CA ILE A 7 -3.84 -14.70 11.36
C ILE A 7 -5.27 -15.20 11.11
N PHE A 8 -5.45 -16.32 10.41
CA PHE A 8 -6.80 -16.83 10.14
C PHE A 8 -7.54 -17.27 11.41
N LYS A 9 -6.83 -17.88 12.36
CA LYS A 9 -7.39 -18.20 13.69
C LYS A 9 -7.83 -16.97 14.49
N LEU A 10 -7.34 -15.77 14.19
CA LEU A 10 -7.80 -14.54 14.86
C LEU A 10 -9.21 -14.16 14.42
N PHE A 11 -9.58 -14.42 13.17
CA PHE A 11 -10.93 -14.13 12.67
C PHE A 11 -11.98 -15.09 13.24
N ASP A 12 -11.61 -16.35 13.51
CA ASP A 12 -12.50 -17.35 14.10
C ASP A 12 -12.81 -17.12 15.59
N ARG A 13 -12.08 -16.20 16.24
CA ARG A 13 -12.17 -15.92 17.69
C ARG A 13 -13.03 -14.70 18.03
N VAL A 14 -13.45 -13.93 17.04
CA VAL A 14 -14.20 -12.69 17.26
C VAL A 14 -15.69 -12.95 17.07
N ASN A 15 -16.40 -13.13 18.19
CA ASN A 15 -17.85 -13.23 18.27
C ASN A 15 -18.36 -12.09 19.17
N GLU A 16 -19.67 -11.84 19.20
CA GLU A 16 -20.25 -10.83 20.10
C GLU A 16 -19.88 -11.11 21.57
N ASP A 17 -19.83 -12.38 21.97
CA ASP A 17 -19.54 -12.85 23.33
C ASP A 17 -18.05 -12.88 23.72
N THR A 18 -17.11 -12.56 22.80
CA THR A 18 -15.68 -12.61 23.11
C THR A 18 -15.33 -11.57 24.19
N PRO A 19 -14.60 -11.94 25.27
CA PRO A 19 -14.21 -11.01 26.33
C PRO A 19 -13.48 -9.78 25.81
N LEU A 20 -13.74 -8.62 26.42
CA LEU A 20 -13.16 -7.33 25.98
C LEU A 20 -11.62 -7.35 25.93
N ILE A 21 -11.00 -8.05 26.87
CA ILE A 21 -9.54 -8.21 26.96
C ILE A 21 -9.00 -8.99 25.74
N GLU A 22 -9.69 -10.06 25.35
CA GLU A 22 -9.31 -10.88 24.20
C GLU A 22 -9.53 -10.11 22.88
N LYS A 23 -10.60 -9.30 22.78
CA LYS A 23 -10.80 -8.37 21.65
C LYS A 23 -9.66 -7.35 21.54
N ALA A 24 -9.17 -6.82 22.67
CA ALA A 24 -8.06 -5.88 22.70
C ALA A 24 -6.72 -6.53 22.28
N GLU A 25 -6.47 -7.76 22.69
CA GLU A 25 -5.28 -8.52 22.29
C GLU A 25 -5.28 -8.81 20.79
N ILE A 26 -6.43 -9.23 20.24
CA ILE A 26 -6.62 -9.44 18.80
C ILE A 26 -6.36 -8.15 18.02
N ALA A 27 -6.90 -7.02 18.48
CA ALA A 27 -6.68 -5.72 17.85
C ALA A 27 -5.20 -5.31 17.84
N SER A 28 -4.47 -5.56 18.94
CA SER A 28 -3.03 -5.32 19.03
C SER A 28 -2.25 -6.15 18.02
N GLN A 29 -2.55 -7.45 17.92
CA GLN A 29 -1.89 -8.35 16.95
C GLN A 29 -2.18 -7.94 15.50
N LEU A 30 -3.40 -7.50 15.20
CA LEU A 30 -3.74 -6.96 13.87
C LEU A 30 -2.99 -5.66 13.57
N SER A 31 -2.80 -4.78 14.56
CA SER A 31 -1.98 -3.58 14.38
C SER A 31 -0.53 -3.96 14.04
N GLN A 32 0.06 -4.91 14.76
CA GLN A 32 1.42 -5.39 14.47
C GLN A 32 1.57 -5.92 13.04
N VAL A 33 0.55 -6.62 12.52
CA VAL A 33 0.53 -7.06 11.10
C VAL A 33 0.53 -5.85 10.19
N ARG A 34 -0.40 -4.91 10.40
CA ARG A 34 -0.57 -3.71 9.57
C ARG A 34 0.68 -2.83 9.56
N ASP A 35 1.35 -2.74 10.70
CA ASP A 35 2.48 -1.85 10.90
C ASP A 35 3.79 -2.50 10.41
N SER A 36 3.78 -3.80 10.08
CA SER A 36 4.96 -4.53 9.57
C SER A 36 5.43 -4.03 8.19
N PRO A 37 6.75 -3.98 7.94
CA PRO A 37 7.30 -3.53 6.65
C PRO A 37 6.79 -4.37 5.47
N ALA A 38 6.58 -5.68 5.68
CA ALA A 38 6.11 -6.58 4.63
C ALA A 38 4.67 -6.25 4.19
N PHE A 39 3.79 -5.97 5.16
CA PHE A 39 2.41 -5.60 4.88
C PHE A 39 2.36 -4.25 4.16
N LYS A 40 3.07 -3.25 4.68
CA LYS A 40 3.18 -1.92 4.11
C LYS A 40 3.67 -1.92 2.66
N LEU A 41 4.78 -2.60 2.40
CA LEU A 41 5.34 -2.74 1.05
C LEU A 41 4.37 -3.46 0.09
N GLY A 42 3.69 -4.50 0.58
CA GLY A 42 2.67 -5.21 -0.18
C GLY A 42 1.45 -4.34 -0.51
N MET A 43 0.99 -3.53 0.45
CA MET A 43 -0.13 -2.61 0.27
C MET A 43 0.20 -1.47 -0.69
N PHE A 44 1.40 -0.90 -0.58
CA PHE A 44 1.92 0.07 -1.55
C PHE A 44 1.82 -0.48 -2.98
N LYS A 45 2.45 -1.64 -3.22
CA LYS A 45 2.40 -2.33 -4.53
C LYS A 45 0.96 -2.57 -4.99
N LYS A 46 0.12 -3.13 -4.12
CA LYS A 46 -1.26 -3.50 -4.43
C LYS A 46 -2.10 -2.29 -4.83
N LEU A 47 -1.98 -1.17 -4.13
CA LEU A 47 -2.71 0.06 -4.46
C LEU A 47 -2.28 0.59 -5.82
N ILE A 48 -0.97 0.65 -6.09
CA ILE A 48 -0.44 1.14 -7.37
C ILE A 48 -0.89 0.26 -8.54
N PHE A 49 -1.04 -1.06 -8.41
CA PHE A 49 -1.51 -1.89 -9.53
C PHE A 49 -3.04 -2.02 -9.63
N ASN A 50 -3.76 -1.96 -8.51
CA ASN A 50 -5.21 -2.17 -8.51
C ASN A 50 -6.02 -0.93 -8.95
N HIS A 51 -5.40 0.24 -9.12
CA HIS A 51 -6.15 1.44 -9.48
C HIS A 51 -6.84 1.33 -10.84
N LEU A 52 -6.32 0.52 -11.77
CA LEU A 52 -6.97 0.28 -13.07
C LEU A 52 -8.37 -0.32 -12.91
N SER A 53 -8.54 -1.34 -12.06
CA SER A 53 -9.85 -1.96 -11.79
C SER A 53 -10.73 -1.15 -10.83
N PHE A 54 -10.12 -0.39 -9.91
CA PHE A 54 -10.86 0.50 -9.00
C PHE A 54 -11.48 1.69 -9.76
N ASN A 55 -10.75 2.23 -10.75
CA ASN A 55 -11.22 3.34 -11.58
C ASN A 55 -12.53 3.00 -12.28
N GLU A 56 -12.66 1.81 -12.86
CA GLU A 56 -13.92 1.39 -13.53
C GLU A 56 -15.11 1.32 -12.57
N SER A 57 -14.90 0.77 -11.37
CA SER A 57 -15.97 0.65 -10.37
C SER A 57 -16.44 2.02 -9.85
N LEU A 58 -15.50 2.94 -9.65
CA LEU A 58 -15.78 4.28 -9.16
C LEU A 58 -16.45 5.14 -10.24
N ILE A 59 -15.97 5.07 -11.48
CA ILE A 59 -16.63 5.70 -12.65
C ILE A 59 -18.07 5.20 -12.76
N ASN A 60 -18.32 3.90 -12.66
CA ASN A 60 -19.68 3.33 -12.73
C ASN A 60 -20.58 3.77 -11.58
N LEU A 61 -20.04 4.10 -10.40
CA LEU A 61 -20.82 4.63 -9.29
C LEU A 61 -21.17 6.09 -9.54
N VAL A 62 -20.21 6.91 -9.98
CA VAL A 62 -20.43 8.33 -10.27
C VAL A 62 -21.41 8.50 -11.45
N ARG A 63 -21.28 7.70 -12.53
CA ARG A 63 -22.25 7.67 -13.66
C ARG A 63 -23.70 7.41 -13.24
N ARG A 64 -23.90 6.66 -12.16
CA ARG A 64 -25.25 6.36 -11.65
C ARG A 64 -25.81 7.49 -10.79
N ALA A 65 -24.95 8.34 -10.24
CA ALA A 65 -25.34 9.46 -9.38
C ALA A 65 -25.51 10.77 -10.17
N ASP A 66 -24.73 10.94 -11.24
CA ASP A 66 -24.74 12.09 -12.14
C ASP A 66 -24.42 11.58 -13.56
N GLU A 67 -25.26 11.88 -14.55
CA GLU A 67 -25.05 11.44 -15.94
C GLU A 67 -24.13 12.39 -16.73
N ASP A 68 -23.94 13.63 -16.26
CA ASP A 68 -23.24 14.71 -16.97
C ASP A 68 -21.80 14.94 -16.47
N PHE A 69 -21.29 14.12 -15.54
CA PHE A 69 -19.95 14.30 -15.00
C PHE A 69 -18.83 13.90 -16.00
N ASP A 70 -17.68 14.56 -15.88
CA ASP A 70 -16.49 14.25 -16.67
C ASP A 70 -15.77 13.00 -16.15
N VAL A 71 -15.67 11.98 -17.00
CA VAL A 71 -15.00 10.71 -16.70
C VAL A 71 -13.50 10.92 -16.45
N ASP A 72 -12.88 11.87 -17.15
CA ASP A 72 -11.45 12.13 -17.02
C ASP A 72 -11.13 12.79 -15.67
N ASP A 73 -11.98 13.70 -15.19
CA ASP A 73 -11.84 14.30 -13.86
C ASP A 73 -11.92 13.26 -12.74
N VAL A 74 -12.87 12.32 -12.84
CA VAL A 74 -13.00 11.22 -11.86
C VAL A 74 -11.78 10.31 -11.89
N LYS A 75 -11.25 10.03 -13.08
CA LYS A 75 -10.07 9.18 -13.26
C LYS A 75 -8.81 9.83 -12.68
N ASN A 76 -8.66 11.14 -12.86
CA ASN A 76 -7.57 11.92 -12.28
C ASN A 76 -7.70 11.98 -10.75
N ALA A 77 -8.90 12.21 -10.22
CA ALA A 77 -9.15 12.24 -8.79
C ALA A 77 -8.92 10.85 -8.15
N SER A 78 -9.35 9.78 -8.79
CA SER A 78 -9.15 8.41 -8.30
C SER A 78 -7.68 8.01 -8.33
N GLU A 79 -6.96 8.36 -9.40
CA GLU A 79 -5.50 8.20 -9.48
C GLU A 79 -4.81 8.93 -8.33
N TYR A 80 -5.13 10.21 -8.11
CA TYR A 80 -4.59 11.01 -7.02
C TYR A 80 -4.81 10.37 -5.65
N ILE A 81 -6.05 9.95 -5.36
CA ILE A 81 -6.40 9.30 -4.08
C ILE A 81 -5.58 8.02 -3.87
N VAL A 82 -5.39 7.22 -4.92
CA VAL A 82 -4.61 5.99 -4.83
C VAL A 82 -3.17 6.28 -4.47
N TYR A 83 -2.48 7.16 -5.21
CA TYR A 83 -1.07 7.43 -4.96
C TYR A 83 -0.83 8.08 -3.61
N VAL A 84 -1.70 8.99 -3.18
CA VAL A 84 -1.63 9.60 -1.83
C VAL A 84 -1.85 8.55 -0.74
N LYS A 85 -2.80 7.62 -0.92
CA LYS A 85 -2.98 6.51 0.04
C LYS A 85 -1.81 5.55 0.04
N ALA A 86 -1.26 5.24 -1.13
CA ALA A 86 -0.10 4.36 -1.25
C ALA A 86 1.13 4.97 -0.55
N TRP A 87 1.33 6.29 -0.67
CA TRP A 87 2.38 7.01 0.03
C TRP A 87 2.34 6.79 1.54
N GLY A 88 1.16 6.85 2.17
CA GLY A 88 1.02 6.60 3.61
C GLY A 88 1.43 5.18 4.07
N PHE A 89 1.59 4.22 3.16
CA PHE A 89 2.15 2.90 3.49
C PHE A 89 3.67 2.82 3.36
N ILE A 90 4.33 3.78 2.70
CA ILE A 90 5.76 3.70 2.40
C ILE A 90 6.56 4.88 2.97
N GLU A 91 5.91 5.94 3.44
CA GLU A 91 6.55 7.14 3.98
C GLU A 91 7.48 6.87 5.17
N ASP A 92 7.17 5.85 5.97
CA ASP A 92 7.96 5.45 7.13
C ASP A 92 8.89 4.26 6.88
N PHE A 93 8.97 3.78 5.63
CA PHE A 93 9.83 2.66 5.25
C PHE A 93 11.30 3.12 5.25
N ASP A 94 12.07 2.65 6.22
CA ASP A 94 13.48 3.04 6.40
C ASP A 94 14.44 1.91 6.02
N LEU A 95 15.36 2.17 5.09
CA LEU A 95 16.39 1.21 4.67
C LEU A 95 17.46 0.96 5.75
N LYS A 96 17.54 1.81 6.79
CA LYS A 96 18.43 1.62 7.94
C LYS A 96 17.85 0.64 8.96
N ASP A 97 16.54 0.42 8.94
CA ASP A 97 15.90 -0.61 9.74
C ASP A 97 16.20 -1.99 9.14
N ALA A 98 16.73 -2.90 9.96
CA ALA A 98 17.17 -4.21 9.51
C ALA A 98 16.02 -5.07 8.99
N GLU A 99 14.84 -4.99 9.63
CA GLU A 99 13.66 -5.74 9.17
C GLU A 99 13.19 -5.21 7.81
N SER A 100 13.04 -3.90 7.66
CA SER A 100 12.64 -3.26 6.41
C SER A 100 13.62 -3.57 5.27
N PHE A 101 14.92 -3.52 5.54
CA PHE A 101 15.96 -3.89 4.56
C PHE A 101 15.84 -5.35 4.11
N ASP A 102 15.74 -6.29 5.06
CA ASP A 102 15.61 -7.73 4.76
C ASP A 102 14.33 -8.05 3.98
N ILE A 103 13.22 -7.40 4.36
CA ILE A 103 11.94 -7.50 3.66
C ILE A 103 12.07 -6.95 2.23
N LEU A 104 12.64 -5.77 2.04
CA LEU A 104 12.83 -5.20 0.71
C LEU A 104 13.68 -6.12 -0.16
N LYS A 105 14.81 -6.61 0.36
CA LYS A 105 15.69 -7.54 -0.34
C LYS A 105 14.96 -8.81 -0.76
N LYS A 106 14.17 -9.40 0.16
CA LYS A 106 13.42 -10.64 -0.08
C LYS A 106 12.31 -10.49 -1.13
N TYR A 107 11.59 -9.36 -1.11
CA TYR A 107 10.40 -9.16 -1.94
C TYR A 107 10.65 -8.28 -3.17
N SER A 108 11.90 -7.85 -3.38
CA SER A 108 12.32 -7.15 -4.59
C SER A 108 11.94 -7.94 -5.84
N SER A 109 11.29 -7.26 -6.77
CA SER A 109 10.84 -7.82 -8.03
C SER A 109 10.69 -6.69 -9.05
N GLN A 110 10.72 -7.04 -10.34
CA GLN A 110 10.50 -6.08 -11.42
C GLN A 110 9.12 -5.40 -11.31
N GLU A 111 8.12 -6.14 -10.83
CA GLU A 111 6.77 -5.61 -10.61
C GLU A 111 6.75 -4.56 -9.47
N LEU A 112 7.38 -4.86 -8.33
CA LEU A 112 7.50 -3.88 -7.24
C LEU A 112 8.31 -2.66 -7.69
N LEU A 113 9.40 -2.86 -8.44
CA LEU A 113 10.22 -1.77 -8.98
C LEU A 113 9.39 -0.85 -9.87
N THR A 114 8.51 -1.44 -10.70
CA THR A 114 7.58 -0.71 -11.55
C THR A 114 6.60 0.13 -10.71
N ALA A 115 6.09 -0.40 -9.60
CA ALA A 115 5.23 0.38 -8.70
C ALA A 115 5.94 1.63 -8.15
N PHE A 116 7.21 1.51 -7.75
CA PHE A 116 8.01 2.66 -7.30
C PHE A 116 8.21 3.69 -8.42
N LYS A 117 8.55 3.25 -9.64
CA LYS A 117 8.73 4.16 -10.79
C LYS A 117 7.45 4.91 -11.14
N LEU A 118 6.30 4.24 -11.10
CA LEU A 118 4.99 4.85 -11.31
C LEU A 118 4.69 5.92 -10.26
N ALA A 119 4.92 5.61 -8.98
CA ALA A 119 4.72 6.56 -7.88
C ALA A 119 5.66 7.77 -7.97
N ILE A 120 6.94 7.56 -8.30
CA ILE A 120 7.89 8.65 -8.53
C ILE A 120 7.41 9.55 -9.68
N ASN A 121 6.99 8.97 -10.80
CA ASN A 121 6.48 9.75 -11.93
C ASN A 121 5.24 10.58 -11.57
N PHE A 122 4.33 10.00 -10.78
CA PHE A 122 3.15 10.71 -10.28
C PHE A 122 3.54 11.92 -9.40
N PHE A 123 4.37 11.71 -8.37
CA PHE A 123 4.77 12.79 -7.46
C PHE A 123 5.67 13.84 -8.12
N GLN A 124 6.43 13.46 -9.16
CA GLN A 124 7.17 14.41 -9.99
C GLN A 124 6.25 15.39 -10.72
N LYS A 125 5.12 14.92 -11.26
CA LYS A 125 4.12 15.79 -11.92
C LYS A 125 3.46 16.79 -10.96
N LEU A 126 3.40 16.43 -9.68
CA LEU A 126 2.90 17.28 -8.60
C LEU A 126 3.99 18.12 -7.91
N GLU A 127 5.24 18.03 -8.38
CA GLU A 127 6.40 18.72 -7.80
C GLU A 127 6.67 18.38 -6.32
N GLU A 128 6.21 17.21 -5.84
CA GLU A 128 6.44 16.73 -4.46
C GLU A 128 7.78 15.99 -4.33
N TYR A 129 8.88 16.74 -4.51
CA TYR A 129 10.22 16.15 -4.66
C TYR A 129 10.76 15.42 -3.42
N GLU A 130 10.29 15.75 -2.22
CA GLU A 130 10.67 15.03 -1.00
C GLU A 130 10.19 13.57 -1.04
N LYS A 131 8.96 13.34 -1.50
CA LYS A 131 8.40 11.99 -1.70
C LYS A 131 9.17 11.25 -2.78
N CYS A 132 9.48 11.93 -3.89
CA CYS A 132 10.30 11.37 -4.97
C CYS A 132 11.67 10.92 -4.46
N ALA A 133 12.35 11.75 -3.65
CA ALA A 133 13.66 11.42 -3.11
C ALA A 133 13.61 10.20 -2.16
N HIS A 134 12.56 10.08 -1.35
CA HIS A 134 12.34 8.90 -0.49
C HIS A 134 12.15 7.63 -1.32
N LEU A 135 11.23 7.66 -2.28
CA LEU A 135 10.94 6.53 -3.16
C LEU A 135 12.16 6.11 -3.99
N HIS A 136 12.90 7.08 -4.52
CA HIS A 136 14.09 6.81 -5.34
C HIS A 136 15.21 6.11 -4.55
N LYS A 137 15.38 6.41 -3.26
CA LYS A 137 16.35 5.68 -2.41
C LYS A 137 16.01 4.20 -2.34
N ILE A 138 14.73 3.89 -2.12
CA ILE A 138 14.22 2.51 -2.07
C ILE A 138 14.37 1.85 -3.44
N GLU A 139 13.98 2.53 -4.51
CA GLU A 139 14.14 2.08 -5.90
C GLU A 139 15.60 1.71 -6.22
N THR A 140 16.56 2.55 -5.79
CA THR A 140 17.98 2.34 -6.02
C THR A 140 18.47 1.07 -5.30
N ALA A 141 18.05 0.86 -4.05
CA ALA A 141 18.37 -0.35 -3.31
C ALA A 141 17.78 -1.60 -3.98
N MET A 142 16.55 -1.52 -4.48
CA MET A 142 15.92 -2.62 -5.23
C MET A 142 16.68 -2.96 -6.51
N ASN A 143 17.11 -1.96 -7.28
CA ASN A 143 17.91 -2.19 -8.48
C ASN A 143 19.21 -2.96 -8.16
N PHE A 144 19.84 -2.66 -7.02
CA PHE A 144 21.03 -3.41 -6.57
C PHE A 144 20.73 -4.89 -6.29
N PHE A 145 19.54 -5.23 -5.78
CA PHE A 145 19.15 -6.62 -5.50
C PHE A 145 18.71 -7.42 -6.74
N LEU A 146 18.38 -6.73 -7.83
CA LEU A 146 17.85 -7.34 -9.06
C LEU A 146 18.93 -7.55 -10.14
N ILE A 147 20.17 -7.15 -9.85
CA ILE A 147 21.38 -7.44 -10.64
C ILE A 147 21.94 -8.80 -10.19
#